data_AF-A0A2S9XRA5-F1
#
_entry.id   AF-A0A2S9XRA5-F1
#
_cell.length_a   1.000
_cell.length_b   1.000
_cell.length_c   1.000
_cell.angle_alpha   90.00
_cell.angle_beta   90.00
_cell.angle_gamma   90.00
#
_symmetry.space_group_name_H-M   'P 1'
#
loop_
_entity.id
_entity.type
_entity.pdbx_description
1 polymer ?
#
loop_
_entity_poly.entity_id
_entity_poly.type
_entity_poly.pdbx_seq_one_letter_code
_entity_poly.pdbx_strand_id
1 'polypeptide(L)'
;MAQLLGLAPGHFTQGKMTYDLRLLRLHGLIERIPNSHRYEVTDFGFRVALLITRTYNRVLRPGHAAVHDTQPPAPIPLRKAFNKVDEVVTKLWKTGRLAA
;
A
#
# COMPACT_ATOMS: atom_id res chain seq x y z
N MET A 1 -11.39 10.81 -3.75
CA MET A 1 -10.47 10.23 -2.74
C MET A 1 -11.13 9.19 -1.85
N ALA A 2 -12.28 9.47 -1.22
CA ALA A 2 -12.96 8.48 -0.35
C ALA A 2 -13.15 7.09 -0.99
N GLN A 3 -13.63 7.02 -2.24
CA GLN A 3 -13.83 5.76 -2.96
C GLN A 3 -12.53 4.97 -3.21
N LEU A 4 -11.42 5.65 -3.54
CA LEU A 4 -10.11 5.00 -3.74
C LEU A 4 -9.55 4.38 -2.46
N LEU A 5 -9.95 4.90 -1.30
CA LEU A 5 -9.58 4.39 0.01
C LEU A 5 -10.59 3.38 0.57
N GLY A 6 -11.62 3.01 -0.20
CA GLY A 6 -12.71 2.14 0.27
C GLY A 6 -13.57 2.76 1.37
N LEU A 7 -13.51 4.09 1.54
CA LEU A 7 -14.24 4.81 2.58
C LEU A 7 -15.60 5.28 2.05
N ALA A 8 -16.62 5.17 2.91
CA ALA A 8 -17.94 5.74 2.64
C ALA A 8 -17.85 7.26 2.41
N PRO A 9 -18.69 7.84 1.52
CA PRO A 9 -18.78 9.28 1.35
C PRO A 9 -19.03 9.97 2.71
N GLY A 10 -18.22 10.96 3.07
CA GLY A 10 -18.30 11.67 4.37
C GLY A 10 -17.31 11.21 5.45
N HIS A 11 -16.72 10.01 5.33
CA HIS A 11 -15.68 9.54 6.28
C HIS A 11 -14.28 10.07 5.93
N PHE A 12 -14.11 10.59 4.73
CA PHE A 12 -12.89 11.30 4.34
C PHE A 12 -13.02 12.78 4.70
N THR A 13 -12.50 13.14 5.87
CA THR A 13 -12.62 14.50 6.42
C THR A 13 -11.57 15.44 5.82
N GLN A 14 -11.84 16.75 5.90
CA GLN A 14 -10.87 17.78 5.53
C GLN A 14 -9.58 17.68 6.35
N GLY A 15 -9.67 17.31 7.64
CA GLY A 15 -8.51 17.07 8.49
C GLY A 15 -7.61 15.95 7.96
N LYS A 16 -8.22 14.86 7.47
CA LYS A 16 -7.48 13.75 6.84
C LYS A 16 -6.78 14.19 5.56
N MET A 17 -7.45 15.00 4.72
CA MET A 17 -6.83 15.56 3.52
C MET A 17 -5.60 16.43 3.85
N THR A 18 -5.72 17.33 4.84
CA THR A 18 -4.61 18.19 5.26
C THR A 18 -3.44 17.37 5.79
N TYR A 19 -3.73 16.31 6.56
CA TYR A 19 -2.72 15.39 7.06
C TYR A 19 -2.00 14.66 5.92
N ASP A 20 -2.75 14.08 4.97
CA ASP A 20 -2.18 13.34 3.85
C ASP A 20 -1.30 14.27 2.98
N LEU A 21 -1.76 15.49 2.66
CA LEU A 21 -0.96 16.47 1.90
C LEU A 21 0.30 16.90 2.65
N ARG A 22 0.21 17.09 3.97
CA ARG A 22 1.38 17.39 4.80
C ARG A 22 2.40 16.26 4.76
N LEU A 23 1.95 15.01 4.86
CA LEU A 23 2.81 13.84 4.84
C LEU A 23 3.50 13.67 3.49
N LEU A 24 2.76 13.81 2.38
CA LEU A 24 3.33 13.74 1.03
C LEU A 24 4.39 14.83 0.80
N ARG A 25 4.14 16.05 1.31
CA ARG A 25 5.10 17.15 1.25
C ARG A 25 6.33 16.89 2.12
N LEU A 26 6.15 16.33 3.32
CA LEU A 26 7.26 16.00 4.23
C LEU A 26 8.23 14.99 3.58
N HIS A 27 7.70 14.03 2.82
CA HIS A 27 8.51 13.07 2.07
C HIS A 27 8.99 13.60 0.71
N GLY A 28 8.74 14.86 0.38
CA GLY A 28 9.19 15.49 -0.87
C GLY A 28 8.51 14.96 -2.13
N LEU A 29 7.38 14.25 -2.01
CA LEU A 29 6.63 13.71 -3.14
C LEU A 29 5.85 14.80 -3.87
N ILE A 30 5.41 15.82 -3.12
CA ILE A 30 4.74 17.00 -3.65
C ILE A 30 5.36 18.26 -3.04
N GLU A 31 5.20 19.37 -3.74
CA GLU A 31 5.51 20.70 -3.23
C GLU A 31 4.33 21.64 -3.37
N ARG A 32 4.29 22.69 -2.54
CA ARG A 32 3.19 23.66 -2.55
C ARG A 32 3.55 24.82 -3.47
N ILE A 33 2.64 25.19 -4.36
CA ILE A 33 2.80 26.39 -5.18
C ILE A 33 2.74 27.63 -4.28
N PRO A 34 3.70 28.57 -4.36
CA PRO A 34 3.69 29.80 -3.58
C PRO A 34 2.36 30.54 -3.70
N ASN A 35 1.89 31.12 -2.58
CA ASN A 35 0.65 31.90 -2.51
C ASN A 35 -0.63 31.14 -2.92
N SER A 36 -0.62 29.80 -2.93
CA SER A 36 -1.75 28.99 -3.36
C SER A 36 -2.00 27.79 -2.46
N HIS A 37 -3.20 27.24 -2.47
CA HIS A 37 -3.54 25.97 -1.79
C HIS A 37 -3.33 24.76 -2.71
N ARG A 38 -2.69 24.98 -3.87
CA ARG A 38 -2.39 23.96 -4.88
C ARG A 38 -1.02 23.34 -4.63
N TYR A 39 -0.91 22.09 -5.03
CA TYR A 39 0.30 21.29 -4.92
C TYR A 39 0.66 20.70 -6.27
N GLU A 40 1.95 20.56 -6.52
CA GLU A 40 2.50 19.91 -7.71
C GLU A 40 3.36 18.73 -7.28
N VAL A 41 3.45 17.72 -8.16
CA VAL A 41 4.27 16.54 -7.93
C VAL A 41 5.71 16.87 -8.31
N THR A 42 6.65 16.56 -7.43
CA THR A 42 8.07 16.78 -7.68
C THR A 42 8.62 15.73 -8.66
N ASP A 43 9.79 15.95 -9.27
CA ASP A 43 10.44 14.93 -10.10
C ASP A 43 10.66 13.62 -9.32
N PHE A 44 11.04 13.74 -8.04
CA PHE A 44 11.15 12.58 -7.13
C PHE A 44 9.80 11.89 -6.94
N GLY A 45 8.74 12.66 -6.68
CA GLY A 45 7.38 12.15 -6.54
C GLY A 45 6.92 11.37 -7.77
N PHE A 46 7.22 11.85 -8.98
CA PHE A 46 6.91 11.13 -10.22
C PHE A 46 7.65 9.80 -10.33
N ARG A 47 8.95 9.77 -10.04
CA ARG A 47 9.73 8.52 -10.07
C ARG A 47 9.20 7.50 -9.06
N VAL A 48 8.86 7.96 -7.85
CA VAL A 48 8.28 7.11 -6.80
C VAL A 48 6.91 6.59 -7.20
N ALA A 49 6.02 7.45 -7.70
CA ALA A 49 4.69 7.04 -8.16
C ALA A 49 4.80 5.98 -9.25
N LEU A 50 5.66 6.19 -10.24
CA LEU A 50 5.89 5.25 -11.33
C LEU A 50 6.46 3.91 -10.85
N LEU A 51 7.41 3.94 -9.91
CA LEU A 51 7.95 2.73 -9.29
C LEU A 51 6.86 1.95 -8.57
N ILE A 52 6.07 2.61 -7.71
CA ILE A 52 4.99 1.98 -6.95
C ILE A 52 3.96 1.38 -7.92
N THR A 53 3.53 2.12 -8.94
CA THR A 53 2.56 1.63 -9.92
C THR A 53 3.09 0.42 -10.70
N ARG A 54 4.36 0.45 -11.15
CA ARG A 54 4.96 -0.67 -11.88
C ARG A 54 5.15 -1.89 -11.01
N THR A 55 5.66 -1.72 -9.79
CA THR A 55 5.83 -2.80 -8.82
C THR A 55 4.48 -3.42 -8.47
N TYR A 56 3.46 -2.60 -8.24
CA TYR A 56 2.11 -3.09 -7.99
C TYR A 56 1.58 -3.93 -9.16
N ASN A 57 1.65 -3.41 -10.39
CA ASN A 57 1.09 -4.10 -11.55
C ASN A 57 1.88 -5.35 -11.99
N ARG A 58 3.21 -5.33 -11.85
CA ARG A 58 4.07 -6.41 -12.38
C ARG A 58 4.46 -7.44 -11.33
N VAL A 59 4.46 -7.09 -10.06
CA VAL A 59 4.95 -7.97 -8.99
C VAL A 59 3.82 -8.28 -8.02
N LEU A 60 3.23 -7.26 -7.41
CA LEU A 60 2.27 -7.49 -6.32
C LEU A 60 0.96 -8.09 -6.83
N ARG A 61 0.36 -7.53 -7.88
CA ARG A 61 -0.91 -8.02 -8.44
C ARG A 61 -0.81 -9.46 -8.96
N PRO A 62 0.14 -9.82 -9.85
CA PRO A 62 0.27 -11.19 -10.32
C PRO A 62 0.80 -12.13 -9.25
N GLY A 63 1.72 -11.68 -8.38
CA GLY A 63 2.23 -12.48 -7.26
C GLY A 63 1.12 -12.84 -6.27
N HIS A 64 0.27 -11.87 -5.92
CA HIS A 64 -0.89 -12.09 -5.06
C HIS A 64 -1.91 -13.03 -5.72
N ALA A 65 -2.19 -12.86 -7.01
CA ALA A 65 -3.03 -13.79 -7.75
C ALA A 65 -2.46 -15.22 -7.71
N ALA A 66 -1.15 -15.38 -7.94
CA ALA A 66 -0.47 -16.67 -7.89
C ALA A 66 -0.46 -17.30 -6.48
N VAL A 67 -0.47 -16.51 -5.41
CA VAL A 67 -0.55 -17.03 -4.03
C VAL A 67 -1.98 -17.46 -3.68
N HIS A 68 -3.01 -16.74 -4.13
CA HIS A 68 -4.40 -16.97 -3.73
C HIS A 68 -5.25 -17.77 -4.73
N ASP A 69 -4.71 -18.11 -5.90
CA ASP A 69 -5.41 -18.94 -6.88
C ASP A 69 -5.81 -20.30 -6.28
N THR A 70 -7.09 -20.63 -6.25
CA THR A 70 -7.58 -21.86 -5.61
C THR A 70 -7.21 -23.13 -6.37
N GLN A 71 -6.81 -23.02 -7.64
CA GLN A 71 -6.51 -24.17 -8.49
C GLN A 71 -5.30 -23.90 -9.42
N PRO A 72 -4.09 -23.76 -8.85
CA PRO A 72 -2.92 -23.44 -9.65
C PRO A 72 -2.53 -24.61 -10.56
N PRO A 73 -2.15 -24.36 -11.82
CA PRO A 73 -1.80 -25.42 -12.78
C PRO A 73 -0.50 -26.16 -12.44
N ALA A 74 0.34 -25.58 -11.57
CA ALA A 74 1.55 -26.21 -11.04
C ALA A 74 1.89 -25.67 -9.63
N PRO A 75 2.68 -26.39 -8.82
CA PRO A 75 3.16 -25.88 -7.53
C PRO A 75 4.01 -24.62 -7.73
N ILE A 76 3.59 -23.51 -7.14
CA ILE A 76 4.28 -22.21 -7.26
C ILE A 76 5.21 -22.04 -6.06
N PRO A 77 6.56 -22.01 -6.22
CA PRO A 77 7.50 -21.88 -5.10
C PRO A 77 7.21 -20.65 -4.22
N LEU A 78 6.77 -19.55 -4.85
CA LEU A 78 6.36 -18.32 -4.17
C LEU A 78 5.21 -18.56 -3.19
N ARG A 79 4.20 -19.36 -3.55
CA ARG A 79 3.07 -19.68 -2.66
C ARG A 79 3.54 -20.50 -1.46
N LYS A 80 4.42 -21.47 -1.67
CA LYS A 80 4.96 -22.29 -0.58
C LYS A 80 5.75 -21.43 0.42
N ALA A 81 6.59 -20.52 -0.08
CA ALA A 81 7.31 -19.57 0.77
C ALA A 81 6.34 -18.63 1.51
N PHE A 82 5.32 -18.11 0.82
CA PHE A 82 4.32 -17.24 1.40
C PHE A 82 3.54 -17.90 2.53
N ASN A 83 3.03 -19.13 2.31
CA ASN A 83 2.34 -19.91 3.34
C ASN A 83 3.25 -20.17 4.55
N LYS A 84 4.56 -20.36 4.33
CA LYS A 84 5.50 -20.56 5.42
C LYS A 84 5.67 -19.30 6.28
N VAL A 85 5.73 -18.14 5.65
CA VAL A 85 5.76 -16.85 6.37
C VAL A 85 4.47 -16.67 7.16
N ASP A 86 3.31 -16.92 6.54
CA ASP A 86 1.99 -16.77 7.18
C ASP A 86 1.84 -17.69 8.41
N GLU A 87 2.29 -18.94 8.31
CA GLU A 87 2.32 -19.88 9.43
C GLU A 87 3.17 -19.34 10.60
N VAL A 88 4.37 -18.81 10.31
CA VAL A 88 5.28 -18.26 11.33
C VAL A 88 4.68 -17.01 11.98
N VAL A 89 4.13 -16.09 11.18
CA VAL A 89 3.47 -14.88 11.68
C VAL A 89 2.29 -15.26 12.58
N THR A 90 1.44 -16.18 12.14
CA THR A 90 0.30 -16.66 12.93
C THR A 90 0.75 -17.30 14.25
N LYS A 91 1.83 -18.07 14.23
CA LYS A 91 2.40 -18.67 15.44
C LYS A 91 2.88 -17.60 16.42
N LEU A 92 3.63 -16.60 15.93
CA LEU A 92 4.10 -15.48 16.74
C LEU A 92 2.94 -14.67 17.34
N TRP A 93 1.89 -14.40 16.56
CA TRP A 93 0.68 -13.72 17.01
C TRP A 93 -0.04 -14.51 18.12
N LYS A 94 -0.17 -15.83 17.97
CA LYS A 94 -0.79 -16.69 18.99
C LYS A 94 0.03 -16.72 20.29
N THR A 95 1.35 -16.80 20.20
CA THR A 95 2.23 -16.80 21.38
C THR A 95 2.24 -15.45 22.09
N GLY A 96 2.30 -14.32 21.35
CA GLY A 96 2.27 -12.99 21.94
C GLY A 96 0.94 -12.64 22.62
N ARG A 97 -0.17 -13.23 22.16
CA ARG A 97 -1.51 -13.06 22.75
C ARG A 97 -1.78 -13.96 23.97
N LEU A 98 -0.92 -14.94 24.24
CA LEU A 98 -0.92 -15.75 25.47
C LEU A 98 -0.01 -15.15 26.57
N ALA A 99 0.76 -14.10 26.23
CA ALA A 99 1.67 -13.41 27.13
C ALA A 99 1.14 -12.04 27.63
N ALA A 100 -0.12 -11.72 27.34
CA ALA A 100 -0.85 -10.52 27.78
C ALA A 100 -2.17 -10.95 28.43
#